data_AF-A0A383C2Y2-F1
#
_entry.id   AF-A0A383C2Y2-F1
#
_cell.length_a   1.000
_cell.length_b   1.000
_cell.length_c   1.000
_cell.angle_alpha   90.00
_cell.angle_beta   90.00
_cell.angle_gamma   90.00
#
_symmetry.space_group_name_H-M   'P 1'
#
loop_
_entity.id
_entity.type
_entity.pdbx_description
1 polymer ?
#
loop_
_entity_poly.entity_id
_entity_poly.type
_entity_poly.pdbx_seq_one_letter_code
_entity_poly.pdbx_strand_id
1 'polypeptide(L)' 'ITGLCKNYLSPLIQGEAYPPYKNGVPISASLKNKLVKKKLKKFKFPKK' A
#
# COMPACT_ATOMS: atom_id res chain seq x y z
N ILE A 1 17.02 10.00 -22.70
CA ILE A 1 16.37 8.68 -22.49
C ILE A 1 16.44 7.89 -23.80
N THR A 2 16.74 6.58 -23.78
CA THR A 2 16.83 5.78 -25.01
C THR A 2 15.43 5.42 -25.55
N GLY A 3 15.31 5.08 -26.83
CA GLY A 3 14.03 4.66 -27.43
C GLY A 3 13.46 3.40 -26.76
N LEU A 4 14.31 2.42 -26.46
CA LEU A 4 13.95 1.21 -25.71
C LEU A 4 13.38 1.56 -24.33
N CYS A 5 14.03 2.48 -23.62
CA CYS A 5 13.58 2.92 -22.30
C CYS A 5 12.21 3.61 -22.36
N LYS A 6 12.00 4.49 -23.35
CA LYS A 6 10.71 5.18 -23.55
C LYS A 6 9.59 4.18 -23.85
N ASN A 7 9.82 3.24 -24.76
CA ASN A 7 8.83 2.22 -25.13
C ASN A 7 8.42 1.35 -23.94
N TYR A 8 9.36 1.05 -23.04
CA TYR A 8 9.08 0.27 -21.83
C TYR A 8 8.31 1.07 -20.78
N LEU A 9 8.70 2.32 -20.51
CA LEU A 9 8.12 3.12 -19.42
C LEU A 9 6.78 3.77 -19.78
N SER A 10 6.60 4.21 -21.03
CA SER A 10 5.38 4.89 -21.47
C SER A 10 4.06 4.16 -21.15
N PRO A 11 3.90 2.86 -21.40
CA PRO A 11 2.64 2.16 -21.07
C PRO A 11 2.42 1.99 -19.57
N LEU A 12 3.47 2.00 -18.73
CA LEU A 12 3.36 1.76 -17.29
C LEU A 12 2.81 2.96 -16.51
N ILE A 13 2.91 4.15 -17.10
CA ILE A 13 2.49 5.41 -16.49
C ILE A 13 1.23 5.99 -17.15
N GLN A 14 0.58 5.23 -18.03
CA GLN A 14 -0.56 5.72 -18.79
C GLN A 14 -1.82 5.82 -17.91
N GLY A 15 -2.36 7.04 -17.82
CA GLY A 15 -3.57 7.34 -17.07
C GLY A 15 -3.28 7.78 -15.63
N GLU A 16 -4.14 8.64 -15.10
CA GLU A 16 -4.05 9.13 -13.72
C GLU A 16 -5.28 8.67 -12.92
N ALA A 17 -5.04 8.15 -11.72
CA ALA A 17 -6.09 7.73 -10.79
C ALA A 17 -6.19 8.76 -9.65
N TYR A 18 -6.88 9.87 -9.91
CA TYR A 18 -7.08 10.91 -8.91
C TYR A 18 -7.91 10.38 -7.72
N PRO A 19 -7.46 10.61 -6.47
CA PRO A 19 -8.19 10.17 -5.29
C PRO A 19 -9.43 11.06 -5.04
N PRO A 20 -10.40 10.60 -4.22
CA PRO A 20 -11.47 11.46 -3.74
C PRO A 20 -10.93 12.53 -2.76
N TYR A 21 -11.52 13.73 -2.78
CA TYR A 21 -11.13 14.87 -1.96
C TYR A 21 -12.21 15.25 -0.94
N LYS A 22 -11.79 15.77 0.21
CA LYS A 22 -12.65 16.41 1.21
C LYS A 22 -12.03 17.74 1.62
N ASN A 23 -12.78 18.84 1.45
CA ASN A 23 -12.30 20.20 1.74
C ASN A 23 -10.95 20.53 1.07
N GLY A 24 -10.77 20.08 -0.18
CA GLY A 24 -9.53 20.31 -0.94
C GLY A 24 -8.36 19.38 -0.60
N VAL A 25 -8.54 18.40 0.29
CA VAL A 25 -7.48 17.46 0.70
C VAL A 25 -7.82 16.02 0.24
N PRO A 26 -6.88 15.26 -0.36
CA PRO A 26 -7.06 13.85 -0.69
C PRO A 26 -7.44 13.01 0.55
N ILE A 27 -8.44 12.16 0.41
CA ILE A 27 -8.88 11.27 1.49
C ILE A 27 -7.99 10.04 1.52
N SER A 28 -7.30 9.81 2.65
CA SER A 28 -6.56 8.57 2.90
C SER A 28 -7.43 7.51 3.57
N ALA A 29 -7.15 6.24 3.29
CA ALA A 29 -7.79 5.12 3.97
C ALA A 29 -7.20 4.93 5.37
N SER A 30 -8.05 4.78 6.38
CA SER A 30 -7.64 4.46 7.75
C SER A 30 -8.27 3.15 8.20
N LEU A 31 -7.43 2.21 8.64
CA LEU A 31 -7.88 0.91 9.14
C LEU A 31 -8.15 1.00 10.65
N LYS A 32 -9.25 0.38 11.10
CA LYS A 32 -9.61 0.35 12.52
C LYS A 32 -8.65 -0.47 13.39
N ASN A 33 -7.83 -1.33 12.77
CA ASN A 33 -6.82 -2.18 13.43
C ASN A 33 -7.33 -2.88 14.71
N LYS A 34 -8.57 -3.35 14.69
CA LYS A 34 -9.18 -4.01 15.85
C LYS A 34 -8.49 -5.35 16.10
N LEU A 35 -7.94 -5.50 17.29
CA LEU A 35 -7.30 -6.75 17.70
C LEU A 35 -8.34 -7.85 17.84
N VAL A 36 -8.04 -9.00 17.25
CA VAL A 36 -8.82 -10.23 17.46
C VAL A 36 -8.31 -10.98 18.67
N LYS A 37 -9.20 -11.77 19.30
CA LYS A 37 -8.82 -12.64 20.43
C LYS A 37 -7.76 -13.64 19.97
N LYS A 38 -6.65 -13.73 20.72
CA LYS A 38 -5.59 -14.71 20.47
C LYS A 38 -6.12 -16.11 20.73
N LYS A 39 -5.90 -17.02 19.77
CA LYS A 39 -6.24 -18.45 19.89
C LYS A 39 -5.12 -19.25 20.57
N LEU A 40 -3.88 -18.81 20.41
CA LEU A 40 -2.69 -19.54 20.86
C LEU A 40 -2.02 -18.84 22.06
N LYS A 41 -1.22 -19.63 22.78
CA LYS A 41 -0.37 -19.14 23.87
C LYS A 41 0.75 -18.24 23.31
N LYS A 42 1.37 -17.44 24.18
CA LYS A 42 2.53 -16.62 23.81
C LYS A 42 3.66 -17.51 23.30
N PHE A 43 4.21 -17.16 22.13
CA PHE A 43 5.40 -17.80 21.59
C PHE A 43 6.60 -17.54 22.50
N LYS A 44 7.40 -18.58 22.77
CA LYS A 44 8.66 -18.50 23.51
C LYS A 44 9.77 -18.96 22.58
N PHE A 45 10.86 -18.20 22.49
CA PHE A 45 12.03 -18.63 21.72
C PHE A 45 12.71 -19.84 22.39
N PRO A 46 13.19 -20.82 21.62
CA PRO A 46 14.02 -21.90 22.15
C PRO A 46 15.31 -21.30 22.72
N LYS A 47 15.71 -21.75 23.91
CA LYS A 47 17.05 -21.44 24.43
C LYS A 47 18.08 -22.18 23.56
N LYS A 48 19.16 -21.48 23.25
CA LYS A 48 20.31 -22.01 22.49
C LYS A 48 20.97 -23.16 23.25
#